data_AF-A0A4V6JH64-F1
#
_entry.id   AF-A0A4V6JH64-F1
#
_cell.length_a   1.000
_cell.length_b   1.000
_cell.length_c   1.000
_cell.angle_alpha   90.00
_cell.angle_beta   90.00
_cell.angle_gamma   90.00
#
_symmetry.space_group_name_H-M   'P 1'
#
loop_
_entity.id
_entity.type
_entity.pdbx_description
1 polymer ?
#
loop_
_entity_poly.entity_id
_entity_poly.type
_entity_poly.pdbx_seq_one_letter_code
_entity_poly.pdbx_strand_id
1 'polypeptide(L)'
;MGSLHKRRPEHASLGVLRSPDIPSILVETGFISNNGEERLLGSDNYQQQIAEAIYKGLRNYFDTHPLQSAPQGGAAQTASAVLPGESTSTN
;
A
#
# COMPACT_ATOMS: atom_id res chain seq x y z
N MET A 1 2.18 -15.63 -15.07
CA MET A 1 2.84 -14.41 -14.56
C MET A 1 3.47 -13.67 -15.73
N GLY A 2 3.07 -12.41 -15.96
CA GLY A 2 3.55 -11.59 -17.06
C GLY A 2 5.01 -11.16 -16.91
N SER A 3 5.58 -10.58 -17.97
CA SER A 3 6.94 -10.03 -17.94
C SER A 3 7.00 -8.79 -17.04
N LEU A 4 8.03 -8.69 -16.20
CA LEU A 4 8.24 -7.49 -15.38
C LEU A 4 8.58 -6.29 -16.27
N HIS A 5 7.89 -5.17 -16.06
CA HIS A 5 8.18 -3.91 -16.75
C HIS A 5 9.54 -3.32 -16.36
N LYS A 6 9.97 -3.52 -15.11
CA LYS A 6 11.28 -3.10 -14.58
C LYS A 6 11.90 -4.22 -13.74
N ARG A 7 13.21 -4.40 -13.88
CA ARG A 7 13.99 -5.41 -13.15
C ARG A 7 14.64 -4.89 -11.86
N ARG A 8 14.67 -3.57 -11.66
CA ARG A 8 15.20 -2.91 -10.46
C ARG A 8 14.15 -1.94 -9.92
N PRO A 9 14.15 -1.65 -8.61
CA PRO A 9 13.34 -0.58 -8.04
C PRO A 9 13.68 0.76 -8.69
N GLU A 10 12.65 1.55 -8.95
CA GLU A 10 12.79 2.93 -9.43
C GLU A 10 12.62 3.89 -8.26
N HIS A 11 13.42 4.96 -8.23
CA HIS A 11 13.29 6.02 -7.23
C HIS A 11 12.38 7.13 -7.80
N ALA A 12 11.25 7.38 -7.14
CA ALA A 12 10.31 8.41 -7.55
C ALA A 12 9.95 9.31 -6.37
N SER A 13 9.81 10.62 -6.63
CA SER A 13 9.33 11.59 -5.64
C SER A 13 7.81 11.59 -5.58
N LEU A 14 7.23 10.48 -5.11
CA LEU A 14 5.80 10.33 -4.96
C LEU A 14 5.37 10.68 -3.54
N GLY A 15 4.30 11.48 -3.40
CA GLY A 15 3.79 11.94 -2.11
C GLY A 15 3.58 10.82 -1.08
N VAL A 16 3.10 9.68 -1.56
CA VAL A 16 2.81 8.47 -0.78
C VAL A 16 4.03 7.73 -0.25
N LEU A 17 5.24 8.05 -0.74
CA LEU A 17 6.49 7.39 -0.34
C LEU A 17 7.31 8.23 0.64
N ARG A 18 6.81 9.38 1.10
CA ARG A 18 7.58 10.38 1.86
C ARG A 18 7.44 10.27 3.38
N SER A 19 7.40 9.06 3.94
CA SER A 19 7.51 8.88 5.39
C SER A 19 8.97 8.61 5.78
N PRO A 20 9.65 9.52 6.51
CA PRO A 20 11.05 9.30 6.88
C PRO A 20 11.24 8.15 7.88
N ASP A 21 10.22 7.88 8.69
CA ASP A 21 10.28 6.90 9.78
C ASP A 21 9.66 5.54 9.43
N ILE A 22 9.06 5.40 8.24
CA ILE A 22 8.37 4.18 7.80
C ILE A 22 8.87 3.77 6.40
N PRO A 23 9.50 2.58 6.25
CA PRO A 23 9.87 2.05 4.94
C PRO A 23 8.64 1.98 4.03
N SER A 24 8.69 2.67 2.89
CA SER A 24 7.55 2.83 1.99
C SER A 24 7.93 2.42 0.56
N ILE A 25 7.08 1.64 -0.10
CA ILE A 25 7.22 1.24 -1.51
C ILE A 25 5.89 1.38 -2.24
N LEU A 26 5.95 1.64 -3.55
CA LEU A 26 4.80 1.56 -4.44
C LEU A 26 5.01 0.37 -5.36
N VAL A 27 3.99 -0.48 -5.48
CA VAL A 27 4.02 -1.66 -6.35
C VAL A 27 3.08 -1.44 -7.53
N GLU A 28 3.64 -1.42 -8.74
CA GLU A 28 2.87 -1.43 -9.98
C GLU A 28 2.60 -2.89 -10.40
N THR A 29 1.33 -3.27 -10.44
CA THR A 29 0.91 -4.68 -10.63
C THR A 29 0.59 -5.02 -12.09
N GLY A 30 0.50 -4.00 -12.96
CA GLY A 30 0.22 -4.10 -14.40
C GLY A 30 -0.33 -2.78 -14.96
N PHE A 31 -0.49 -2.72 -16.28
CA PHE A 31 -0.97 -1.56 -17.02
C PHE A 31 -2.41 -1.77 -17.53
N ILE A 32 -3.35 -0.96 -17.05
CA ILE A 32 -4.74 -0.96 -17.55
C ILE A 32 -4.82 -0.55 -19.03
N SER A 33 -3.87 0.27 -19.50
CA SER A 33 -3.78 0.63 -20.92
C SER A 33 -3.46 -0.55 -21.85
N ASN A 34 -2.98 -1.67 -21.30
CA ASN A 34 -2.78 -2.91 -22.02
C ASN A 34 -3.98 -3.85 -21.80
N ASN A 35 -4.79 -4.05 -22.85
CA ASN A 35 -5.99 -4.91 -22.79
C ASN A 35 -5.73 -6.36 -22.29
N GLY A 36 -4.50 -6.88 -22.41
CA GLY A 36 -4.15 -8.19 -21.90
C GLY A 36 -3.96 -8.16 -20.38
N GLU A 37 -3.20 -7.18 -19.90
CA GLU A 37 -2.94 -6.99 -18.48
C GLU A 37 -4.17 -6.52 -17.72
N GLU A 38 -5.00 -5.66 -18.32
CA GLU A 38 -6.30 -5.26 -17.75
C GLU A 38 -7.18 -6.47 -17.44
N ARG A 39 -7.32 -7.41 -18.39
CA ARG A 39 -8.09 -8.64 -18.18
C ARG A 39 -7.52 -9.51 -17.07
N LEU A 40 -6.19 -9.59 -16.98
CA LEU A 40 -5.54 -10.31 -15.89
C LEU A 40 -5.80 -9.63 -14.55
N LEU A 41 -5.63 -8.30 -14.47
CA LEU A 41 -5.88 -7.50 -13.27
C LEU A 41 -7.34 -7.62 -12.79
N GLY A 42 -8.29 -7.82 -13.70
CA GLY A 42 -9.69 -8.08 -13.37
C GLY A 42 -10.02 -9.50 -12.90
N SER A 43 -9.04 -10.43 -12.89
CA SER A 43 -9.28 -11.83 -12.51
C SER A 43 -8.89 -12.14 -11.07
N ASP A 44 -9.79 -12.82 -10.34
CA ASP A 44 -9.57 -13.21 -8.93
C ASP A 44 -8.30 -14.04 -8.76
N ASN A 45 -8.05 -14.97 -9.68
CA ASN A 45 -6.88 -15.84 -9.62
C ASN A 45 -5.56 -15.05 -9.75
N TYR A 46 -5.50 -14.04 -10.61
CA TYR A 46 -4.28 -13.23 -10.77
C TYR A 46 -4.09 -12.28 -9.58
N GLN A 47 -5.19 -11.68 -9.08
CA GLN A 47 -5.16 -10.86 -7.87
C GLN A 47 -4.65 -11.66 -6.66
N GLN A 48 -5.10 -12.92 -6.49
CA GLN A 48 -4.61 -13.81 -5.45
C GLN A 48 -3.10 -14.07 -5.58
N GLN A 49 -2.62 -14.32 -6.80
CA GLN A 49 -1.18 -14.53 -7.01
C GLN A 49 -0.35 -13.26 -6.70
N ILE A 50 -0.85 -12.08 -7.04
CA ILE A 50 -0.22 -10.79 -6.68
C ILE A 50 -0.17 -10.64 -5.15
N ALA A 51 -1.30 -10.87 -4.47
CA ALA A 51 -1.39 -10.76 -3.02
C ALA A 51 -0.41 -11.71 -2.32
N GLU A 52 -0.30 -12.95 -2.77
CA GLU A 52 0.66 -13.92 -2.25
C GLU A 52 2.12 -13.49 -2.47
N ALA A 53 2.43 -12.91 -3.63
CA ALA A 53 3.76 -12.41 -3.93
C ALA A 53 4.14 -11.25 -2.99
N ILE A 54 3.23 -10.30 -2.78
CA ILE A 54 3.43 -9.18 -1.84
C ILE A 54 3.59 -9.71 -0.41
N TYR A 55 2.73 -10.63 0.02
CA TYR A 55 2.81 -11.25 1.35
C TYR A 55 4.17 -11.94 1.58
N LYS A 56 4.60 -12.77 0.63
CA LYS A 56 5.92 -13.46 0.70
C LYS A 56 7.06 -12.45 0.74
N GLY A 57 6.99 -11.38 -0.05
CA GLY A 57 7.97 -10.30 -0.02
C GLY A 57 8.09 -9.63 1.35
N LEU A 58 6.95 -9.28 1.96
CA LEU A 58 6.92 -8.68 3.30
C LEU A 58 7.46 -9.63 4.38
N ARG A 59 7.08 -10.92 4.34
CA ARG A 59 7.61 -11.93 5.27
C ARG A 59 9.13 -12.02 5.17
N ASN A 60 9.67 -12.16 3.96
CA ASN A 60 11.11 -12.22 3.73
C ASN A 60 11.83 -10.94 4.20
N TYR A 61 11.21 -9.76 4.03
CA TYR A 61 11.77 -8.51 4.52
C TYR A 61 11.91 -8.53 6.04
N PHE A 62 10.88 -8.92 6.79
CA PHE A 62 10.93 -8.94 8.25
C PHE A 62 11.78 -10.08 8.83
N ASP A 63 11.93 -11.19 8.10
CA ASP A 63 12.86 -12.26 8.50
C ASP A 63 14.32 -11.79 8.41
N THR A 64 14.63 -10.90 7.45
CA THR A 64 15.98 -10.34 7.26
C THR A 64 16.22 -9.01 8.00
N HIS A 65 15.14 -8.29 8.30
CA HIS A 65 15.13 -7.03 9.03
C HIS A 65 14.12 -7.15 10.18
N PRO A 66 14.45 -7.87 11.27
CA PRO A 66 13.58 -7.96 12.43
C PRO A 66 13.20 -6.56 12.91
N LEU A 67 11.94 -6.37 13.31
CA LEU A 67 11.43 -5.08 13.76
C LEU A 67 12.34 -4.50 14.85
N GLN A 68 13.16 -3.52 14.49
CA GLN A 68 13.94 -2.74 15.45
C GLN A 68 13.01 -1.71 16.07
N SER A 69 12.34 -2.12 17.15
CA SER A 69 11.30 -1.36 17.87
C SER A 69 10.05 -1.14 17.03
N ALA A 70 8.96 -1.83 17.38
CA ALA A 70 7.64 -1.41 16.95
C ALA A 70 7.46 0.09 17.31
N PRO A 71 6.79 0.90 16.49
CA PRO A 71 6.46 2.26 16.88
C PRO A 71 5.68 2.17 18.19
N GLN A 72 6.25 2.71 19.28
CA GLN A 72 5.51 2.90 20.52
C GLN A 72 4.30 3.76 20.16
N GLY A 73 3.10 3.22 20.34
CA GLY A 73 1.86 3.76 19.82
C GLY A 73 1.69 5.25 20.11
N GLY A 74 2.01 6.10 19.14
CA GLY A 74 1.35 7.38 18.99
C GLY A 74 -0.05 7.08 18.51
N ALA A 75 -1.04 7.37 19.34
CA ALA A 75 -2.45 7.08 19.14
C ALA A 75 -2.83 7.18 17.65
N ALA A 76 -3.35 6.09 17.09
CA ALA A 76 -4.13 6.14 15.87
C ALA A 76 -5.19 7.22 16.09
N GLN A 77 -5.01 8.37 15.46
CA GLN A 77 -6.04 9.39 15.41
C GLN A 77 -7.15 8.79 14.55
N THR A 78 -8.04 8.05 15.21
CA THR A 78 -9.35 7.73 14.67
C THR A 78 -9.99 9.07 14.35
N ALA A 79 -10.03 9.42 13.07
CA ALA A 79 -10.83 10.53 12.61
C ALA A 79 -12.28 10.18 12.98
N SER A 80 -12.75 10.66 14.13
CA SER A 80 -14.16 10.64 14.47
C SER A 80 -14.86 11.46 13.41
N ALA A 81 -15.61 10.78 12.54
CA ALA A 81 -16.52 11.43 11.61
C ALA A 81 -17.49 12.28 12.44
N VAL A 82 -17.33 13.60 12.38
CA VAL A 82 -18.31 14.56 12.89
C VAL A 82 -19.57 14.35 12.06
N LEU A 83 -20.65 13.88 12.70
CA LEU A 83 -21.97 13.85 12.10
C LEU A 83 -22.46 15.30 11.91
N PRO A 84 -22.98 15.67 10.72
CA PRO A 84 -23.47 17.01 10.48
C PRO A 84 -24.87 17.14 11.09
N GLY A 85 -24.99 17.92 12.17
CA GLY A 85 -26.29 18.35 12.67
C GLY A 85 -26.34 18.50 14.19
N GLU A 86 -26.04 19.69 14.69
CA GLU A 86 -26.96 20.43 15.55
C GLU A 86 -26.44 21.86 15.69
N SER A 87 -27.03 22.75 14.89
CA SER A 87 -27.00 24.19 15.15
C SER A 87 -28.11 24.52 16.12
N THR A 88 -27.78 24.87 17.37
CA THR A 88 -28.75 25.47 18.31
C THR A 88 -28.05 26.31 19.39
N SER A 89 -28.07 27.63 19.16
CA SER A 89 -28.32 28.75 20.11
C SER A 89 -27.64 28.88 21.49
N THR A 90 -27.02 30.06 21.67
CA THR A 90 -26.97 30.96 22.87
C THR A 90 -26.30 30.42 24.14
N ASN A 91 -25.48 31.17 24.90
CA ASN A 91 -25.37 32.60 25.21
C ASN A 91 -23.91 33.03 25.33
#